data_AF-A0A3D2YFQ0-F1
#
_entry.id   AF-A0A3D2YFQ0-F1
#
_cell.length_a   1.000
_cell.length_b   1.000
_cell.length_c   1.000
_cell.angle_alpha   90.00
_cell.angle_beta   90.00
_cell.angle_gamma   90.00
#
_symmetry.space_group_name_H-M   'P 1'
#
loop_
_entity.id
_entity.type
_entity.pdbx_description
1 polymer ?
#
loop_
_entity_poly.entity_id
_entity_poly.type
_entity_poly.pdbx_seq_one_letter_code
_entity_poly.pdbx_strand_id
1 'polypeptide(L)'
;MEEMRSFGYICPACGKAVLHSRSVFALNAAAARMECECGKEALTAETDGLRFRLQVPCGVCGGHHQAECAADAVLRGRGIGLACPEKHELCCYIGEDAEVRRAMEGLALRVAKEKASPDEAFTDNVIMYEVLSELKDIAGRGGISCACGSHRYTMQVRRGAVDITCADCGGRLRIPAATDSDLDDLCCRMTLTIPGK
;
A
#
# COMPACT_ATOMS: atom_id res chain seq x y z
N MET A 1 30.62 7.10 28.01
CA MET A 1 29.34 7.28 27.29
C MET A 1 28.96 5.89 26.79
N GLU A 2 27.78 5.40 27.13
CA GLU A 2 27.35 4.06 26.74
C GLU A 2 27.10 4.03 25.22
N GLU A 3 27.61 3.02 24.52
CA GLU A 3 27.37 2.87 23.08
C GLU A 3 25.89 2.53 22.84
N MET A 4 25.24 3.33 22.00
CA MET A 4 23.81 3.21 21.71
C MET A 4 23.60 2.70 20.29
N ARG A 5 22.55 1.90 20.11
CA ARG A 5 22.07 1.44 18.82
C ARG A 5 20.61 1.75 18.64
N SER A 6 20.30 2.37 17.51
CA SER A 6 18.94 2.73 17.13
C SER A 6 18.38 1.69 16.15
N PHE A 7 17.10 1.39 16.30
CA PHE A 7 16.32 0.47 15.50
C PHE A 7 15.12 1.20 14.94
N GLY A 8 14.84 0.99 13.65
CA GLY A 8 13.74 1.62 12.95
C GLY A 8 12.93 0.61 12.15
N TYR A 9 11.61 0.65 12.27
CA TYR A 9 10.68 -0.06 11.39
C TYR A 9 9.39 0.75 11.20
N ILE A 10 8.61 0.45 10.16
CA ILE A 10 7.26 1.00 9.99
C ILE A 10 6.25 0.02 10.59
N CYS A 11 5.40 0.50 11.49
CA CYS A 11 4.34 -0.32 12.07
C CYS A 11 3.29 -0.68 10.99
N PRO A 12 3.06 -1.98 10.68
CA PRO A 12 2.03 -2.35 9.71
C PRO A 12 0.62 -1.92 10.14
N ALA A 13 0.34 -1.94 11.45
CA ALA A 13 -0.99 -1.66 11.98
C ALA A 13 -1.40 -0.17 11.96
N CYS A 14 -0.47 0.77 12.20
CA CYS A 14 -0.78 2.21 12.23
C CYS A 14 -0.05 3.03 11.15
N GLY A 15 0.92 2.43 10.45
CA GLY A 15 1.70 3.07 9.38
C GLY A 15 2.76 4.06 9.86
N LYS A 16 2.92 4.27 11.17
CA LYS A 16 3.93 5.21 11.71
C LYS A 16 5.31 4.56 11.77
N ALA A 17 6.34 5.37 11.58
CA ALA A 17 7.71 5.00 11.88
C ALA A 17 7.89 4.83 13.39
N VAL A 18 8.53 3.73 13.78
CA VAL A 18 8.88 3.40 15.16
C VAL A 18 10.39 3.44 15.28
N LEU A 19 10.88 4.22 16.23
CA LEU A 19 12.31 4.43 16.49
C LEU A 19 12.59 4.11 17.96
N HIS A 20 13.55 3.23 18.22
CA HIS A 20 14.01 2.93 19.57
C HIS A 20 15.52 2.88 19.63
N SER A 21 16.11 3.46 20.67
CA SER A 21 17.52 3.33 20.98
C SER A 21 17.72 2.43 22.19
N ARG A 22 18.68 1.51 22.12
CA ARG A 22 19.10 0.65 23.22
C ARG A 22 20.61 0.67 23.33
N SER A 23 21.11 0.56 24.55
CA SER A 23 22.55 0.43 24.73
C SER A 23 23.03 -0.95 24.30
N VAL A 24 24.28 -1.03 23.85
CA VAL A 24 24.95 -2.30 23.53
C VAL A 24 24.93 -3.25 24.72
N PHE A 25 25.04 -2.72 25.96
CA PHE A 25 24.92 -3.52 27.17
C PHE A 25 23.52 -4.13 27.31
N ALA A 26 22.46 -3.33 27.17
CA ALA A 26 21.08 -3.81 27.29
C ALA A 26 20.76 -4.89 26.23
N LEU A 27 21.26 -4.72 25.00
CA LEU A 27 21.07 -5.67 23.90
C LEU A 27 21.77 -7.02 24.13
N ASN A 28 22.89 -7.04 24.87
CA ASN A 28 23.57 -8.28 25.23
C ASN A 28 22.99 -8.94 26.49
N ALA A 29 22.40 -8.14 27.39
CA ALA A 29 21.92 -8.62 28.67
C ALA A 29 20.57 -9.35 28.55
N ALA A 30 19.68 -8.91 27.66
CA ALA A 30 18.35 -9.46 27.53
C ALA A 30 17.77 -9.25 26.12
N ALA A 31 16.74 -10.04 25.82
CA ALA A 31 15.89 -9.82 24.65
C ALA A 31 15.33 -8.40 24.68
N ALA A 32 15.56 -7.64 23.62
CA ALA A 32 15.03 -6.29 23.49
C ALA A 32 13.70 -6.35 22.74
N ARG A 33 12.71 -5.62 23.28
CA ARG A 33 11.41 -5.42 22.66
C ARG A 33 11.18 -3.93 22.43
N MET A 34 10.91 -3.58 21.18
CA MET A 34 10.76 -2.21 20.70
C MET A 34 9.34 -2.06 20.20
N GLU A 35 8.45 -1.67 21.11
CA GLU A 35 7.01 -1.59 20.86
C GLU A 35 6.63 -0.29 20.14
N CYS A 36 5.65 -0.39 19.25
CA CYS A 36 4.98 0.78 18.69
C CYS A 36 4.07 1.41 19.74
N GLU A 37 3.94 2.74 19.72
CA GLU A 37 3.02 3.49 20.59
C GLU A 37 1.54 3.09 20.42
N CYS A 38 1.17 2.45 19.30
CA CYS A 38 -0.19 1.92 19.12
C CYS A 38 -0.44 0.61 19.88
N GLY A 39 0.59 0.00 20.47
CA GLY A 39 0.52 -1.24 21.26
C GLY A 39 0.30 -2.53 20.46
N LYS A 40 0.10 -2.44 19.14
CA LYS A 40 -0.24 -3.61 18.30
C LYS A 40 0.96 -4.40 17.80
N GLU A 41 2.09 -3.73 17.62
CA GLU A 41 3.26 -4.29 16.92
C GLU A 41 4.55 -3.98 17.68
N ALA A 42 5.49 -4.91 17.67
CA ALA A 42 6.79 -4.76 18.30
C ALA A 42 7.88 -5.48 17.51
N LEU A 43 9.03 -4.81 17.34
CA LEU A 43 10.25 -5.47 16.89
C LEU A 43 10.90 -6.17 18.09
N THR A 44 11.31 -7.43 17.93
CA THR A 44 12.10 -8.13 18.95
C THR A 44 13.50 -8.44 18.44
N ALA A 45 14.47 -8.31 19.33
CA ALA A 45 15.87 -8.64 19.09
C ALA A 45 16.39 -9.53 20.21
N GLU A 46 16.73 -10.77 19.86
CA GLU A 46 17.24 -11.79 20.78
C GLU A 46 18.65 -12.18 20.36
N THR A 47 19.57 -12.38 21.30
CA THR A 47 20.94 -12.80 20.98
C THR A 47 21.33 -14.07 21.71
N ASP A 48 22.11 -14.92 21.03
CA ASP A 48 22.82 -16.07 21.61
C ASP A 48 24.30 -15.75 21.93
N GLY A 49 24.69 -14.48 21.79
CA GLY A 49 26.07 -13.98 21.95
C GLY A 49 26.90 -13.95 20.67
N LEU A 50 26.52 -14.71 19.63
CA LEU A 50 27.19 -14.71 18.32
C LEU A 50 26.34 -14.02 17.25
N ARG A 51 25.02 -14.18 17.33
CA ARG A 51 24.04 -13.66 16.38
C ARG A 51 22.89 -12.99 17.11
N PHE A 52 22.22 -12.09 16.40
CA PHE A 52 20.90 -11.61 16.75
C PHE A 52 19.87 -12.24 15.84
N ARG A 53 18.79 -12.74 16.44
CA ARG A 53 17.55 -13.08 15.77
C ARG A 53 16.58 -11.93 15.95
N LEU A 54 16.16 -11.36 14.83
CA LEU A 54 15.30 -10.19 14.77
C LEU A 54 13.93 -10.63 14.22
N GLN A 55 12.85 -10.32 14.93
CA GLN A 55 11.49 -10.40 14.39
C GLN A 55 11.02 -8.98 14.09
N VAL A 56 10.77 -8.71 12.82
CA VAL A 56 10.50 -7.37 12.30
C VAL A 56 9.07 -7.32 11.75
N PRO A 57 8.17 -6.54 12.37
CA PRO A 57 6.91 -6.16 11.74
C PRO A 57 7.17 -5.33 10.48
N CYS A 58 6.61 -5.74 9.36
CA CYS A 58 6.90 -5.16 8.07
C CYS A 58 5.76 -4.23 7.62
N GLY A 59 5.98 -2.92 7.70
CA GLY A 59 5.02 -1.94 7.19
C GLY A 59 4.88 -1.91 5.66
N VAL A 60 5.71 -2.65 4.92
CA VAL A 60 5.73 -2.71 3.45
C VAL A 60 4.74 -3.76 2.93
N CYS A 61 4.83 -5.02 3.37
CA CYS A 61 3.89 -6.08 2.98
C CYS A 61 2.78 -6.34 4.02
N GLY A 62 2.92 -5.83 5.24
CA GLY A 62 1.96 -6.05 6.33
C GLY A 62 2.22 -7.28 7.20
N GLY A 63 3.19 -8.13 6.84
CA GLY A 63 3.55 -9.35 7.59
C GLY A 63 4.66 -9.16 8.62
N HIS A 64 5.23 -10.26 9.09
CA HIS A 64 6.40 -10.30 9.99
C HIS A 64 7.54 -11.06 9.34
N HIS A 65 8.76 -10.56 9.51
CA HIS A 65 9.95 -11.14 8.92
C HIS A 65 11.00 -11.46 9.97
N GLN A 66 11.62 -12.62 9.83
CA GLN A 66 12.74 -13.02 10.65
C GLN A 66 14.05 -12.77 9.91
N ALA A 67 15.01 -12.15 10.59
CA ALA A 67 16.37 -12.00 10.11
C ALA A 67 17.38 -12.46 11.16
N GLU A 68 18.48 -13.05 10.69
CA GLU A 68 19.63 -13.36 11.55
C GLU A 68 20.83 -12.51 11.13
N CYS A 69 21.44 -11.83 12.09
CA CYS A 69 22.58 -10.93 11.87
C CYS A 69 23.71 -11.26 12.83
N ALA A 70 24.96 -11.06 12.42
CA ALA A 70 26.09 -11.21 13.33
C ALA A 70 26.02 -10.16 14.47
N ALA A 71 26.33 -10.56 15.70
CA ALA A 71 26.25 -9.67 16.85
C ALA A 71 27.13 -8.43 16.69
N ASP A 72 28.35 -8.59 16.20
CA ASP A 72 29.25 -7.46 15.99
C ASP A 72 28.73 -6.47 14.93
N ALA A 73 28.03 -6.96 13.90
CA ALA A 73 27.42 -6.10 12.89
C ALA A 73 26.26 -5.26 13.45
N VAL A 74 25.46 -5.84 14.36
CA VAL A 74 24.33 -5.14 15.01
C VAL A 74 24.84 -4.14 16.06
N LEU A 75 25.83 -4.55 16.86
CA LEU A 75 26.28 -3.79 18.02
C LEU A 75 27.35 -2.74 17.67
N ARG A 76 28.24 -3.04 16.72
CA ARG A 76 29.40 -2.20 16.38
C ARG A 76 29.46 -1.80 14.90
N GLY A 77 28.68 -2.44 14.04
CA GLY A 77 28.66 -2.15 12.62
C GLY A 77 28.22 -0.72 12.27
N ARG A 78 28.48 -0.32 11.03
CA ARG A 78 28.06 0.98 10.49
C ARG A 78 26.54 1.07 10.36
N GLY A 79 25.88 -0.04 10.02
CA GLY A 79 24.44 -0.15 9.99
C GLY A 79 23.99 -1.36 9.17
N ILE A 80 22.79 -1.85 9.43
CA ILE A 80 22.16 -3.00 8.77
C ILE A 80 20.81 -2.57 8.25
N GLY A 81 20.60 -2.70 6.94
CA GLY A 81 19.28 -2.61 6.32
C GLY A 81 18.73 -4.01 6.09
N LEU A 82 17.53 -4.27 6.59
CA LEU A 82 16.78 -5.49 6.30
C LEU A 82 15.79 -5.21 5.19
N ALA A 83 15.72 -6.13 4.22
CA ALA A 83 14.77 -6.06 3.12
C ALA A 83 13.56 -6.95 3.40
N CYS A 84 12.38 -6.50 2.97
CA CYS A 84 11.18 -7.33 2.88
C CYS A 84 11.42 -8.42 1.82
N PRO A 85 11.25 -9.71 2.15
CA PRO A 85 11.41 -10.80 1.18
C PRO A 85 10.34 -10.80 0.08
N GLU A 86 9.20 -10.12 0.28
CA GLU A 86 8.14 -10.06 -0.72
C GLU A 86 8.35 -8.91 -1.72
N LYS A 87 8.62 -7.70 -1.22
CA LYS A 87 8.79 -6.51 -2.08
C LYS A 87 10.25 -6.19 -2.42
N HIS A 88 11.21 -6.85 -1.77
CA HIS A 88 12.65 -6.58 -1.89
C HIS A 88 13.06 -5.15 -1.54
N GLU A 89 12.25 -4.47 -0.73
CA GLU A 89 12.47 -3.09 -0.29
C GLU A 89 12.89 -3.05 1.18
N LEU A 90 13.55 -1.96 1.60
CA LEU A 90 13.95 -1.76 2.98
C LEU A 90 12.71 -1.81 3.91
N CYS A 91 12.74 -2.66 4.93
CA CYS A 91 11.65 -2.78 5.92
C CYS A 91 12.08 -2.38 7.33
N CYS A 92 13.38 -2.52 7.65
CA CYS A 92 13.95 -2.17 8.94
C CYS A 92 15.40 -1.71 8.78
N TYR A 93 15.83 -0.79 9.63
CA TYR A 93 17.21 -0.32 9.68
C TYR A 93 17.73 -0.29 11.12
N ILE A 94 18.97 -0.72 11.31
CA ILE A 94 19.66 -0.78 12.60
C ILE A 94 20.99 -0.06 12.45
N GLY A 95 21.30 0.90 13.32
CA GLY A 95 22.55 1.66 13.19
C GLY A 95 22.57 2.90 14.08
N GLU A 96 23.24 3.94 13.59
CA GLU A 96 23.26 5.25 14.23
C GLU A 96 21.89 5.95 14.12
N ASP A 97 21.53 6.75 15.14
CA ASP A 97 20.22 7.38 15.23
C ASP A 97 19.86 8.23 14.01
N ALA A 98 20.83 9.04 13.53
CA ALA A 98 20.64 9.91 12.38
C ALA A 98 20.35 9.11 11.09
N GLU A 99 21.03 7.99 10.90
CA GLU A 99 20.85 7.15 9.73
C GLU A 99 19.52 6.39 9.78
N VAL A 100 19.18 5.84 10.95
CA VAL A 100 17.91 5.15 11.16
C VAL A 100 16.73 6.11 10.95
N ARG A 101 16.78 7.32 11.51
CA ARG A 101 15.73 8.34 11.32
C ARG A 101 15.58 8.68 9.84
N ARG A 102 16.67 8.98 9.13
CA ARG A 102 16.66 9.28 7.69
C ARG A 102 16.07 8.13 6.87
N ALA A 103 16.46 6.88 7.17
CA ALA A 103 15.94 5.70 6.48
C ALA A 103 14.42 5.53 6.72
N MET A 104 13.97 5.73 7.96
CA MET A 104 12.56 5.59 8.31
C MET A 104 11.68 6.71 7.74
N GLU A 105 12.17 7.95 7.65
CA GLU A 105 11.46 9.04 6.98
C GLU A 105 11.24 8.73 5.49
N GLY A 106 12.29 8.28 4.79
CA GLY A 106 12.19 7.87 3.39
C GLY A 106 11.23 6.69 3.18
N LEU A 107 11.30 5.70 4.06
CA LEU A 107 10.42 4.53 4.03
C LEU A 107 8.95 4.89 4.34
N ALA A 108 8.70 5.72 5.35
CA ALA A 108 7.37 6.18 5.70
C ALA A 108 6.71 6.95 4.56
N LEU A 109 7.46 7.82 3.87
CA LEU A 109 6.95 8.53 2.70
C LEU A 109 6.56 7.57 1.58
N ARG A 110 7.35 6.52 1.35
CA ARG A 110 7.06 5.50 0.33
C ARG A 110 5.85 4.66 0.69
N VAL A 111 5.79 4.12 1.90
CA VAL A 111 4.62 3.36 2.39
C VAL A 111 3.37 4.23 2.38
N ALA A 112 3.47 5.52 2.75
CA ALA A 112 2.36 6.45 2.64
C ALA A 112 1.95 6.68 1.18
N LYS A 113 2.91 6.80 0.25
CA LYS A 113 2.62 6.89 -1.19
C LYS A 113 1.99 5.62 -1.74
N GLU A 114 2.42 4.42 -1.34
CA GLU A 114 1.77 3.16 -1.75
C GLU A 114 0.39 2.98 -1.12
N LYS A 115 0.18 3.44 0.12
CA LYS A 115 -1.14 3.43 0.74
C LYS A 115 -2.07 4.52 0.19
N ALA A 116 -1.51 5.66 -0.24
CA ALA A 116 -2.25 6.77 -0.86
C ALA A 116 -2.36 6.66 -2.39
N SER A 117 -1.56 5.78 -3.00
CA SER A 117 -1.74 5.19 -4.32
C SER A 117 -2.17 3.76 -4.11
N PRO A 118 -3.38 3.53 -3.58
CA PRO A 118 -3.79 2.18 -3.28
C PRO A 118 -3.76 1.40 -4.59
N ASP A 119 -3.28 0.18 -4.55
CA ASP A 119 -3.83 -0.94 -5.33
C ASP A 119 -5.32 -1.19 -4.98
N GLU A 120 -6.10 -0.11 -4.79
CA GLU A 120 -7.54 -0.01 -4.57
C GLU A 120 -8.16 1.08 -5.46
N ALA A 121 -7.51 1.48 -6.56
CA ALA A 121 -8.17 2.30 -7.57
C ALA A 121 -8.97 1.44 -8.57
N PHE A 122 -8.40 0.35 -9.11
CA PHE A 122 -9.08 -0.47 -10.13
C PHE A 122 -8.59 -1.92 -10.05
N THR A 123 -9.50 -2.89 -10.18
CA THR A 123 -9.14 -4.32 -10.23
C THR A 123 -8.21 -4.65 -11.40
N ASP A 124 -8.20 -3.78 -12.43
CA ASP A 124 -7.13 -3.60 -13.39
C ASP A 124 -7.19 -2.15 -13.89
N ASN A 125 -6.15 -1.35 -13.63
CA ASN A 125 -6.12 0.06 -14.05
C ASN A 125 -6.23 0.18 -15.58
N VAL A 126 -5.69 -0.78 -16.34
CA VAL A 126 -5.68 -0.75 -17.80
C VAL A 126 -7.10 -0.90 -18.32
N ILE A 127 -7.81 -1.94 -17.88
CA ILE A 127 -9.20 -2.22 -18.32
C ILE A 127 -10.13 -1.05 -18.01
N MET A 128 -10.02 -0.44 -16.82
CA MET A 128 -10.86 0.71 -16.50
C MET A 128 -10.58 1.90 -17.42
N TYR A 129 -9.30 2.23 -17.70
CA TYR A 129 -8.98 3.34 -18.58
C TYR A 129 -9.49 3.09 -20.01
N GLU A 130 -9.41 1.86 -20.49
CA GLU A 130 -9.94 1.48 -21.80
C GLU A 130 -11.46 1.59 -21.84
N VAL A 131 -12.16 1.07 -20.82
CA VAL A 131 -13.62 1.22 -20.69
C VAL A 131 -14.03 2.71 -20.63
N LEU A 132 -13.30 3.54 -19.89
CA LEU A 132 -13.57 4.98 -19.84
C LEU A 132 -13.32 5.67 -21.19
N SER A 133 -12.31 5.23 -21.94
CA SER A 133 -12.03 5.72 -23.29
C SER A 133 -13.16 5.36 -24.25
N GLU A 134 -13.61 4.09 -24.25
CA GLU A 134 -14.73 3.63 -25.07
C GLU A 134 -16.04 4.37 -24.72
N LEU A 135 -16.33 4.55 -23.42
CA LEU A 135 -17.49 5.33 -22.97
C LEU A 135 -17.43 6.78 -23.45
N LYS A 136 -16.24 7.39 -23.44
CA LYS A 136 -16.04 8.76 -23.93
C LYS A 136 -16.26 8.84 -25.45
N ASP A 137 -15.85 7.84 -26.21
CA ASP A 137 -16.06 7.80 -27.66
C ASP A 137 -17.54 7.59 -28.01
N ILE A 138 -18.24 6.68 -27.33
CA ILE A 138 -19.70 6.51 -27.45
C ILE A 138 -20.43 7.81 -27.10
N ALA A 139 -20.02 8.49 -26.02
CA ALA A 139 -20.59 9.77 -25.60
C ALA A 139 -20.32 10.88 -26.63
N GLY A 140 -19.10 10.97 -27.16
CA GLY A 140 -18.67 11.97 -28.14
C GLY A 140 -19.45 11.93 -29.44
N ARG A 141 -19.95 10.75 -29.84
CA ARG A 141 -20.85 10.58 -30.99
C ARG A 141 -22.34 10.67 -30.67
N GLY A 142 -22.71 11.00 -29.43
CA GLY A 142 -24.11 11.08 -29.00
C GLY A 142 -24.82 9.73 -28.83
N GLY A 143 -24.05 8.65 -28.66
CA GLY A 143 -24.58 7.28 -28.59
C GLY A 143 -25.22 6.89 -27.25
N ILE A 144 -25.33 7.80 -26.28
CA ILE A 144 -25.92 7.53 -24.96
C ILE A 144 -27.28 8.23 -24.86
N SER A 145 -28.32 7.45 -24.59
CA SER A 145 -29.69 7.95 -24.42
C SER A 145 -30.41 7.20 -23.31
N CYS A 146 -31.52 7.75 -22.85
CA CYS A 146 -32.40 7.10 -21.90
C CYS A 146 -33.75 6.78 -22.54
N ALA A 147 -34.36 5.66 -22.15
CA ALA A 147 -35.70 5.26 -22.59
C ALA A 147 -36.79 6.31 -22.28
N CYS A 148 -36.55 7.22 -21.33
CA CYS A 148 -37.43 8.37 -21.07
C CYS A 148 -37.33 9.50 -22.13
N GLY A 149 -36.45 9.38 -23.12
CA GLY A 149 -36.20 10.38 -24.16
C GLY A 149 -35.08 11.38 -23.84
N SER A 150 -34.48 11.30 -22.65
CA SER A 150 -33.37 12.19 -22.27
C SER A 150 -32.03 11.75 -22.84
N HIS A 151 -31.20 12.74 -23.18
CA HIS A 151 -29.77 12.57 -23.49
C HIS A 151 -28.87 13.14 -22.39
N ARG A 152 -29.44 13.61 -21.27
CA ARG A 152 -28.68 14.17 -20.15
C ARG A 152 -28.41 13.08 -19.12
N TYR A 153 -27.14 12.90 -18.79
CA TYR A 153 -26.73 11.89 -17.82
C TYR A 153 -25.49 12.34 -17.04
N THR A 154 -25.22 11.62 -15.95
CA THR A 154 -23.98 11.72 -15.17
C THR A 154 -23.30 10.36 -15.12
N MET A 155 -21.97 10.35 -15.18
CA MET A 155 -21.16 9.14 -15.02
C MET A 155 -20.48 9.13 -13.66
N GLN A 156 -20.57 8.00 -12.95
CA GLN A 156 -19.88 7.78 -11.68
C GLN A 156 -19.04 6.51 -11.77
N VAL A 157 -17.73 6.66 -11.59
CA VAL A 157 -16.79 5.54 -11.58
C VAL A 157 -16.84 4.81 -10.24
N ARG A 158 -16.81 3.48 -10.27
CA ARG A 158 -16.72 2.57 -9.13
C ARG A 158 -15.63 1.54 -9.34
N ARG A 159 -15.27 0.82 -8.27
CA ARG A 159 -14.15 -0.14 -8.19
C ARG A 159 -14.08 -1.19 -9.32
N GLY A 160 -15.19 -1.50 -9.98
CA GLY A 160 -15.20 -2.41 -11.15
C GLY A 160 -16.37 -2.14 -12.08
N ALA A 161 -16.87 -0.91 -12.10
CA ALA A 161 -17.98 -0.52 -12.95
C ALA A 161 -18.08 1.00 -13.11
N VAL A 162 -18.71 1.44 -14.19
CA VAL A 162 -19.15 2.82 -14.39
C VAL A 162 -20.67 2.85 -14.36
N ASP A 163 -21.24 3.70 -13.51
CA ASP A 163 -22.68 3.93 -13.47
C ASP A 163 -23.04 5.17 -14.27
N ILE A 164 -23.96 5.01 -15.21
CA ILE A 164 -24.54 6.08 -16.01
C ILE A 164 -25.95 6.31 -15.49
N THR A 165 -26.23 7.51 -15.00
CA THR A 165 -27.54 7.87 -14.43
C THR A 165 -28.18 8.97 -15.25
N CYS A 166 -29.41 8.76 -15.70
CA CYS A 166 -30.19 9.78 -16.39
C CYS A 166 -30.49 10.94 -15.45
N ALA A 167 -30.20 12.17 -15.89
CA ALA A 167 -30.38 13.37 -15.08
C ALA A 167 -31.87 13.76 -14.92
N ASP A 168 -32.74 13.28 -15.80
CA ASP A 168 -34.15 13.69 -15.82
C ASP A 168 -35.06 12.69 -15.09
N CYS A 169 -34.93 11.38 -15.34
CA CYS A 169 -35.77 10.35 -14.70
C CYS A 169 -35.07 9.56 -13.58
N GLY A 170 -33.74 9.67 -13.46
CA GLY A 170 -32.95 8.92 -12.47
C GLY A 170 -32.73 7.44 -12.80
N GLY A 171 -33.14 6.97 -13.99
CA GLY A 171 -32.83 5.63 -14.47
C GLY A 171 -31.32 5.39 -14.51
N ARG A 172 -30.87 4.16 -14.23
CA ARG A 172 -29.45 3.83 -14.08
C ARG A 172 -29.06 2.65 -14.95
N LEU A 173 -27.93 2.81 -15.64
CA LEU A 173 -27.25 1.75 -16.38
C LEU A 173 -25.88 1.53 -15.72
N ARG A 174 -25.55 0.28 -15.42
CA ARG A 174 -24.24 -0.10 -14.90
C ARG A 174 -23.45 -0.81 -15.97
N ILE A 175 -22.23 -0.34 -16.20
CA ILE A 175 -21.28 -0.93 -17.14
C ILE A 175 -20.16 -1.57 -16.31
N PRO A 176 -20.02 -2.90 -16.31
CA PRO A 176 -18.87 -3.58 -15.73
C PRO A 176 -17.54 -3.10 -16.33
N ALA A 177 -16.46 -3.10 -15.54
CA ALA A 177 -15.14 -2.59 -15.95
C ALA A 177 -14.03 -3.23 -15.11
N ALA A 178 -14.09 -4.55 -14.93
CA ALA A 178 -13.19 -5.29 -14.05
C ALA A 178 -12.36 -6.37 -14.77
N THR A 179 -12.75 -6.77 -15.98
CA THR A 179 -12.15 -7.87 -16.75
C THR A 179 -12.06 -7.53 -18.24
N ASP A 180 -11.17 -8.20 -18.99
CA ASP A 180 -11.09 -8.08 -20.46
C ASP A 180 -12.44 -8.33 -21.15
N SER A 181 -13.23 -9.29 -20.65
CA SER A 181 -14.56 -9.57 -21.21
C SER A 181 -15.53 -8.40 -21.07
N ASP A 182 -15.40 -7.60 -20.01
CA ASP A 182 -16.22 -6.39 -19.84
C ASP A 182 -15.88 -5.32 -20.90
N LEU A 183 -14.60 -5.24 -21.28
CA LEU A 183 -14.15 -4.36 -22.35
C LEU A 183 -14.64 -4.87 -23.72
N ASP A 184 -14.50 -6.17 -24.00
CA ASP A 184 -14.98 -6.77 -25.25
C ASP A 184 -16.49 -6.55 -25.47
N ASP A 185 -17.29 -6.72 -24.42
CA ASP A 185 -18.73 -6.49 -24.42
C ASP A 185 -19.13 -5.03 -24.68
N LEU A 186 -18.24 -4.09 -24.34
CA LEU A 186 -18.43 -2.66 -24.56
C LEU A 186 -17.93 -2.20 -25.93
N CYS A 187 -16.76 -2.67 -26.37
CA CYS A 187 -16.14 -2.36 -27.67
C CYS A 187 -17.07 -2.68 -28.84
N CYS A 188 -17.96 -3.66 -28.69
CA CYS A 188 -18.93 -4.03 -29.72
C CYS A 188 -20.18 -3.13 -29.78
N ARG A 189 -20.32 -2.15 -28.88
CA ARG A 189 -21.54 -1.34 -28.76
C ARG A 189 -21.40 0.03 -29.41
N MET A 190 -22.27 0.28 -30.37
CA MET A 190 -22.39 1.60 -31.00
C MET A 190 -23.15 2.61 -30.13
N THR A 191 -24.09 2.12 -29.32
CA THR A 191 -24.97 2.94 -28.48
C THR A 191 -25.21 2.28 -27.12
N LEU A 192 -25.56 3.09 -26.12
CA LEU A 192 -25.96 2.67 -24.77
C LEU A 192 -27.30 3.29 -24.40
N THR A 193 -28.25 2.45 -24.01
CA THR A 193 -29.59 2.87 -23.60
C THR A 193 -29.79 2.66 -22.10
N ILE A 194 -30.00 3.76 -21.37
CA ILE A 194 -30.40 3.73 -19.96
C ILE A 194 -31.87 3.30 -19.90
N PRO A 195 -32.24 2.28 -19.11
CA PRO A 195 -33.58 1.67 -19.15
C PRO A 195 -34.74 2.58 -18.73
N GLY A 196 -34.46 3.77 -18.17
CA GLY A 196 -35.49 4.62 -17.58
C GLY A 196 -35.79 4.21 -16.13
N LYS A 197 -36.74 4.90 -15.51
CA LYS A 197 -37.25 4.60 -14.17
C LYS A 197 -38.67 4.09 -14.27
#